data_AF-A0A949P2H6-F1
#
_entry.id   AF-A0A949P2H6-F1
#
_cell.length_a   1.000
_cell.length_b   1.000
_cell.length_c   1.000
_cell.angle_alpha   90.00
_cell.angle_beta   90.00
_cell.angle_gamma   90.00
#
_symmetry.space_group_name_H-M   'P 1'
#
loop_
_entity.id
_entity.type
_entity.pdbx_description
1 polymer ?
#
loop_
_entity_poly.entity_id
_entity_poly.type
_entity_poly.pdbx_seq_one_letter_code
_entity_poly.pdbx_strand_id
1 'polypeptide(L)'
;MHSLRFFLVLTMILALPAWAWALQGYVQPVGDGGTIAWGSGEVAVVRPLGGHAGDGTDGESGIDVGGESSSFALRLAATQARKQLIDMILAVRIDARGTVSAYLADEEDATARVRGIVQNSPLERPTAVGEAGDIRVFERLRGKLAEVILPTTIQFQSGIAPRMSTSMEQNMAFVDQVPEEAGVGTAGYTGVIVDARGLQVTPALAPVIYGQDGLGAYGPFLVSRANAIDKGVAAYAVTDDPASLRERVGDRPLVVRALSTFGSWRTDLVISSPMARLVRAMMQVGDAVDNCRVVIVLDPPAGSADAPGAQPFAIESGESGAGQPAKEE
;
A
#
# COMPACT_ATOMS: atom_id res chain seq x y z
N MET A 1 6.99 -59.34 26.05
CA MET A 1 7.78 -58.56 25.08
C MET A 1 6.92 -57.42 24.58
N HIS A 2 7.19 -56.22 25.08
CA HIS A 2 6.43 -54.99 24.77
C HIS A 2 6.84 -54.45 23.39
N SER A 3 5.87 -54.07 22.57
CA SER A 3 6.10 -53.14 21.47
C SER A 3 4.98 -52.11 21.45
N LEU A 4 5.24 -51.02 22.18
CA LEU A 4 4.47 -49.79 22.19
C LEU A 4 4.80 -49.05 20.89
N ARG A 5 3.88 -49.04 19.92
CA ARG A 5 4.01 -48.27 18.69
C ARG A 5 3.68 -46.81 18.99
N PHE A 6 4.70 -46.00 19.21
CA PHE A 6 4.60 -44.54 19.24
C PHE A 6 4.31 -44.06 17.81
N PHE A 7 3.07 -43.62 17.56
CA PHE A 7 2.69 -42.90 16.36
C PHE A 7 3.11 -41.44 16.56
N LEU A 8 4.31 -41.08 16.07
CA LEU A 8 4.82 -39.72 16.11
C LEU A 8 4.08 -38.93 15.02
N VAL A 9 2.97 -38.29 15.41
CA VAL A 9 2.27 -37.30 14.58
C VAL A 9 3.22 -36.11 14.43
N LEU A 10 3.87 -36.02 13.28
CA LEU A 10 4.62 -34.86 12.83
C LEU A 10 3.63 -33.71 12.65
N THR A 11 3.42 -32.91 13.70
CA THR A 11 2.75 -31.62 13.59
C THR A 11 3.63 -30.72 12.72
N MET A 12 3.31 -30.68 11.43
CA MET A 12 3.79 -29.71 10.46
C MET A 12 3.31 -28.33 10.92
N ILE A 13 4.09 -27.69 11.78
CA ILE A 13 3.93 -26.28 12.12
C ILE A 13 4.25 -25.53 10.83
N LEU A 14 3.20 -25.11 10.12
CA LEU A 14 3.27 -24.16 9.02
C LEU A 14 3.92 -22.91 9.60
N ALA A 15 5.23 -22.77 9.43
CA ALA A 15 5.96 -21.59 9.84
C ALA A 15 5.54 -20.46 8.91
N LEU A 16 4.42 -19.82 9.25
CA LEU A 16 4.04 -18.53 8.70
C LEU A 16 5.25 -17.62 8.87
N PRO A 17 5.74 -17.01 7.80
CA PRO A 17 6.99 -16.29 7.88
C PRO A 17 6.76 -15.05 8.76
N ALA A 18 7.71 -14.80 9.67
CA ALA A 18 7.58 -13.91 10.82
C ALA A 18 7.42 -12.39 10.50
N TRP A 19 7.16 -12.04 9.24
CA TRP A 19 6.79 -10.69 8.79
C TRP A 19 5.29 -10.43 8.82
N ALA A 20 4.46 -11.42 9.17
CA ALA A 20 3.00 -11.35 9.18
C ALA A 20 2.37 -10.37 10.21
N TRP A 21 3.18 -9.58 10.92
CA TRP A 21 2.72 -8.64 11.96
C TRP A 21 3.17 -7.20 11.71
N ALA A 22 3.82 -6.92 10.58
CA ALA A 22 3.82 -5.57 10.05
C ALA A 22 2.45 -5.36 9.39
N LEU A 23 1.79 -4.22 9.65
CA LEU A 23 0.59 -3.71 8.99
C LEU A 23 0.29 -4.50 7.70
N GLN A 24 -0.81 -5.27 7.63
CA GLN A 24 -1.28 -5.96 6.42
C GLN A 24 -1.64 -4.91 5.35
N GLY A 25 -0.60 -4.26 4.84
CA GLY A 25 -0.64 -3.21 3.86
C GLY A 25 -0.91 -3.82 2.49
N TYR A 26 -1.30 -2.98 1.56
CA TYR A 26 -1.43 -3.38 0.17
C TYR A 26 -0.03 -3.67 -0.41
N VAL A 27 0.24 -4.92 -0.78
CA VAL A 27 1.50 -5.34 -1.41
C VAL A 27 1.27 -5.58 -2.90
N GLN A 28 1.92 -4.80 -3.74
CA GLN A 28 1.82 -4.90 -5.19
C GLN A 28 3.01 -5.71 -5.74
N PRO A 29 2.79 -6.85 -6.41
CA PRO A 29 3.85 -7.53 -7.15
C PRO A 29 4.21 -6.73 -8.42
N VAL A 30 5.51 -6.63 -8.72
CA VAL A 30 6.03 -5.91 -9.90
C VAL A 30 7.14 -6.72 -10.55
N GLY A 31 6.81 -7.34 -11.68
CA GLY A 31 7.73 -8.25 -12.37
C GLY A 31 8.11 -9.45 -11.51
N ASP A 32 9.19 -10.12 -11.91
CA ASP A 32 9.70 -11.29 -11.21
C ASP A 32 10.51 -10.87 -9.96
N GLY A 33 10.16 -11.40 -8.80
CA GLY A 33 10.81 -11.13 -7.50
C GLY A 33 10.64 -9.70 -6.94
N GLY A 34 9.95 -8.80 -7.64
CA GLY A 34 9.76 -7.40 -7.23
C GLY A 34 8.44 -7.17 -6.50
N THR A 35 8.47 -6.36 -5.44
CA THR A 35 7.28 -6.01 -4.65
C THR A 35 7.32 -4.55 -4.18
N ILE A 36 6.14 -3.92 -4.08
CA ILE A 36 5.94 -2.62 -3.43
C ILE A 36 4.93 -2.80 -2.30
N ALA A 37 5.37 -2.69 -1.05
CA ALA A 37 4.51 -2.70 0.13
C ALA A 37 4.06 -1.27 0.46
N TRP A 38 2.89 -0.86 -0.04
CA TRP A 38 2.39 0.52 0.04
C TRP A 38 1.99 0.98 1.46
N GLY A 39 1.81 0.04 2.40
CA GLY A 39 1.65 0.36 3.82
C GLY A 39 2.96 0.90 4.43
N SER A 40 4.04 0.12 4.35
CA SER A 40 5.37 0.46 4.89
C SER A 40 6.20 1.35 3.96
N GLY A 41 5.80 1.47 2.70
CA GLY A 41 6.50 2.22 1.65
C GLY A 41 7.75 1.50 1.15
N GLU A 42 7.91 0.22 1.47
CA GLU A 42 9.08 -0.55 1.05
C GLU A 42 8.94 -1.03 -0.40
N VAL A 43 9.99 -0.85 -1.19
CA VAL A 43 10.15 -1.44 -2.52
C VAL A 43 11.30 -2.44 -2.42
N ALA A 44 11.04 -3.69 -2.79
CA ALA A 44 12.02 -4.76 -2.63
C ALA A 44 12.09 -5.66 -3.85
N VAL A 45 13.28 -6.19 -4.10
CA VAL A 45 13.57 -7.17 -5.13
C VAL A 45 14.31 -8.34 -4.51
N VAL A 46 13.79 -9.56 -4.72
CA VAL A 46 14.41 -10.81 -4.31
C VAL A 46 14.98 -11.53 -5.55
N ARG A 47 16.21 -12.03 -5.47
CA ARG A 47 16.90 -12.73 -6.56
C ARG A 47 17.71 -13.94 -6.07
N PRO A 48 17.72 -15.05 -6.81
CA PRO A 48 18.55 -16.20 -6.49
C PRO A 48 20.03 -16.00 -6.83
N LEU A 49 20.91 -16.45 -5.93
CA LEU A 49 22.35 -16.61 -6.04
C LEU A 49 22.62 -17.88 -6.86
N GLY A 50 22.57 -17.75 -8.18
CA GLY A 50 22.94 -18.85 -9.09
C GLY A 50 21.97 -19.09 -10.24
N GLY A 51 20.82 -18.42 -10.27
CA GLY A 51 19.87 -18.54 -11.37
C GLY A 51 20.29 -17.75 -12.61
N HIS A 52 21.15 -18.32 -13.45
CA HIS A 52 21.13 -17.96 -14.88
C HIS A 52 19.80 -18.49 -15.44
N ALA A 53 18.77 -17.64 -15.47
CA ALA A 53 17.60 -17.91 -16.29
C ALA A 53 18.00 -17.74 -17.77
N GLY A 54 18.41 -18.85 -18.40
CA GLY A 54 18.56 -19.01 -19.84
C GLY A 54 19.96 -19.33 -20.34
N ASP A 55 20.33 -20.62 -20.38
CA ASP A 55 20.27 -21.40 -21.62
C ASP A 55 20.30 -22.90 -21.23
N GLY A 56 19.48 -23.71 -21.90
CA GLY A 56 19.34 -25.12 -21.59
C GLY A 56 20.62 -25.87 -21.95
N THR A 57 21.22 -26.53 -20.96
CA THR A 57 21.97 -27.78 -21.15
C THR A 57 22.17 -28.41 -19.78
N ASP A 58 21.34 -29.42 -19.53
CA ASP A 58 21.66 -30.71 -18.94
C ASP A 58 22.66 -30.77 -17.78
N GLY A 59 22.12 -31.19 -16.63
CA GLY A 59 22.78 -32.18 -15.79
C GLY A 59 23.80 -31.67 -14.78
N GLU A 60 23.63 -32.13 -13.54
CA GLU A 60 24.64 -32.24 -12.49
C GLU A 60 25.68 -31.13 -12.39
N SER A 61 25.64 -30.40 -11.28
CA SER A 61 26.73 -30.49 -10.30
C SER A 61 26.38 -29.69 -9.06
N GLY A 62 26.37 -30.36 -7.91
CA GLY A 62 26.76 -29.69 -6.68
C GLY A 62 28.19 -29.22 -6.88
N ILE A 63 28.36 -27.92 -7.13
CA ILE A 63 29.68 -27.31 -7.18
C ILE A 63 29.88 -26.67 -5.82
N ASP A 64 30.85 -27.22 -5.10
CA ASP A 64 31.54 -26.57 -4.00
C ASP A 64 32.19 -25.29 -4.57
N VAL A 65 31.43 -24.21 -4.58
CA VAL A 65 31.87 -22.92 -5.10
C VAL A 65 32.75 -22.29 -4.03
N GLY A 66 34.07 -22.40 -4.22
CA GLY A 66 35.06 -21.62 -3.49
C GLY A 66 34.66 -20.13 -3.42
N GLY A 67 35.11 -19.44 -2.36
CA GLY A 67 34.65 -18.08 -2.00
C GLY A 67 34.70 -17.03 -3.11
N GLU A 68 35.46 -17.25 -4.19
CA GLU A 68 35.57 -16.36 -5.34
C GLU A 68 34.31 -16.37 -6.25
N SER A 69 33.78 -17.53 -6.67
CA SER A 69 32.57 -17.54 -7.55
C SER A 69 31.28 -17.22 -6.78
N SER A 70 31.27 -17.44 -5.45
CA SER A 70 30.19 -16.97 -4.56
C SER A 70 30.15 -15.44 -4.49
N SER A 71 31.32 -14.79 -4.44
CA SER A 71 31.42 -13.32 -4.45
C SER A 71 30.96 -12.71 -5.77
N PHE A 72 31.25 -13.37 -6.90
CA PHE A 72 30.81 -12.95 -8.23
C PHE A 72 29.28 -13.10 -8.40
N ALA A 73 28.72 -14.27 -8.05
CA ALA A 73 27.28 -14.53 -8.13
C ALA A 73 26.49 -13.53 -7.27
N LEU A 74 26.98 -13.23 -6.06
CA LEU A 74 26.41 -12.20 -5.18
C LEU A 74 26.38 -10.81 -5.85
N ARG A 75 27.50 -10.38 -6.41
CA ARG A 75 27.61 -9.06 -7.07
C ARG A 75 26.72 -8.97 -8.30
N LEU A 76 26.61 -10.04 -9.08
CA LEU A 76 25.76 -10.09 -10.25
C LEU A 76 24.28 -9.98 -9.85
N ALA A 77 23.83 -10.82 -8.91
CA ALA A 77 22.46 -10.79 -8.41
C ALA A 77 22.12 -9.41 -7.80
N ALA A 78 23.04 -8.83 -7.01
CA ALA A 78 22.84 -7.51 -6.40
C ALA A 78 22.71 -6.40 -7.44
N THR A 79 23.56 -6.43 -8.47
CA THR A 79 23.50 -5.48 -9.59
C THR A 79 22.17 -5.60 -10.34
N GLN A 80 21.72 -6.82 -10.64
CA GLN A 80 20.43 -7.07 -11.30
C GLN A 80 19.24 -6.62 -10.43
N ALA A 81 19.26 -6.95 -9.15
CA ALA A 81 18.22 -6.54 -8.20
C ALA A 81 18.13 -5.02 -8.08
N ARG A 82 19.27 -4.32 -7.98
CA ARG A 82 19.31 -2.85 -7.93
C ARG A 82 18.87 -2.20 -9.23
N LYS A 83 19.18 -2.79 -10.38
CA LYS A 83 18.67 -2.34 -11.68
C LYS A 83 17.14 -2.41 -11.74
N GLN A 84 16.56 -3.54 -11.33
CA GLN A 84 15.10 -3.65 -11.25
C GLN A 84 14.52 -2.70 -10.20
N LEU A 85 15.19 -2.52 -9.05
CA LEU A 85 14.73 -1.63 -7.99
C LEU A 85 14.65 -0.18 -8.46
N ILE A 86 15.63 0.31 -9.23
CA ILE A 86 15.54 1.66 -9.81
C ILE A 86 14.42 1.77 -10.84
N ASP A 87 14.23 0.77 -11.69
CA ASP A 87 13.14 0.76 -12.68
C ASP A 87 11.77 0.79 -11.98
N MET A 88 11.61 0.03 -10.90
CA MET A 88 10.41 0.06 -10.05
C MET A 88 10.18 1.43 -9.43
N ILE A 89 11.20 2.04 -8.81
CA ILE A 89 11.11 3.38 -8.20
C ILE A 89 10.74 4.43 -9.24
N LEU A 90 11.35 4.38 -10.43
CA LEU A 90 11.06 5.31 -11.53
C LEU A 90 9.63 5.18 -12.06
N ALA A 91 9.05 3.97 -12.00
CA ALA A 91 7.68 3.70 -12.40
C ALA A 91 6.62 4.07 -11.34
N VAL A 92 7.02 4.36 -10.09
CA VAL A 92 6.10 4.76 -9.03
C VAL A 92 5.35 6.02 -9.44
N ARG A 93 4.03 6.00 -9.28
CA ARG A 93 3.18 7.18 -9.51
C ARG A 93 3.32 8.15 -8.36
N ILE A 94 3.57 9.41 -8.68
CA ILE A 94 3.54 10.48 -7.69
C ILE A 94 2.09 10.95 -7.51
N ASP A 95 1.41 11.25 -8.61
CA ASP A 95 0.02 11.71 -8.64
C ASP A 95 -0.71 11.23 -9.91
N ALA A 96 -1.86 11.82 -10.21
CA ALA A 96 -2.65 11.51 -11.41
C ALA A 96 -1.98 11.95 -12.74
N ARG A 97 -0.87 12.72 -12.69
CA ARG A 97 -0.23 13.35 -13.85
C ARG A 97 1.09 12.68 -14.23
N GLY A 98 1.86 12.21 -13.25
CA GLY A 98 3.23 11.77 -13.50
C GLY A 98 3.77 10.71 -12.54
N THR A 99 4.74 9.95 -13.05
CA THR A 99 5.60 9.05 -12.29
C THR A 99 6.86 9.76 -11.81
N VAL A 100 7.60 9.12 -10.90
CA VAL A 100 8.94 9.58 -10.48
C VAL A 100 9.82 9.89 -11.69
N SER A 101 9.87 9.01 -12.71
CA SER A 101 10.65 9.27 -13.92
C SER A 101 10.23 10.54 -14.68
N ALA A 102 8.93 10.83 -14.76
CA ALA A 102 8.42 12.01 -15.48
C ALA A 102 8.83 13.30 -14.76
N TYR A 103 8.80 13.32 -13.43
CA TYR A 103 9.21 14.49 -12.65
C TYR A 103 10.73 14.69 -12.61
N LEU A 104 11.51 13.61 -12.74
CA LEU A 104 12.97 13.68 -12.73
C LEU A 104 13.60 13.92 -14.12
N ALA A 105 12.80 13.95 -15.19
CA ALA A 105 13.28 13.95 -16.57
C ALA A 105 14.28 15.08 -16.87
N ASP A 106 14.03 16.28 -16.33
CA ASP A 106 14.87 17.47 -16.52
C ASP A 106 15.75 17.78 -15.28
N GLU A 107 15.78 16.89 -14.28
CA GLU A 107 16.56 17.05 -13.04
C GLU A 107 17.70 16.02 -12.97
N GLU A 108 18.80 16.28 -13.69
CA GLU A 108 19.96 15.37 -13.77
C GLU A 108 20.56 15.08 -12.38
N ASP A 109 20.72 16.11 -11.55
CA ASP A 109 21.22 15.97 -10.17
C ASP A 109 20.31 15.09 -9.31
N ALA A 110 18.99 15.25 -9.43
CA ALA A 110 18.03 14.45 -8.67
C ALA A 110 18.05 12.99 -9.15
N THR A 111 18.11 12.78 -10.48
CA THR A 111 18.28 11.45 -11.08
C THR A 111 19.55 10.76 -10.59
N ALA A 112 20.68 11.49 -10.54
CA ALA A 112 21.94 10.98 -10.02
C ALA A 112 21.84 10.62 -8.53
N ARG A 113 21.16 11.44 -7.71
CA ARG A 113 20.92 11.13 -6.29
C ARG A 113 20.06 9.88 -6.11
N VAL A 114 18.97 9.71 -6.87
CA VAL A 114 18.14 8.49 -6.82
C VAL A 114 18.98 7.26 -7.14
N ARG A 115 19.78 7.32 -8.22
CA ARG A 115 20.71 6.23 -8.58
C ARG A 115 21.69 5.93 -7.44
N GLY A 116 22.29 6.96 -6.85
CA GLY A 116 23.21 6.82 -5.73
C GLY A 116 22.57 6.18 -4.49
N ILE A 117 21.34 6.53 -4.15
CA ILE A 117 20.59 5.91 -3.05
C ILE A 117 20.37 4.43 -3.34
N VAL A 118 19.82 4.09 -4.52
CA VAL A 118 19.53 2.70 -4.90
C VAL A 118 20.80 1.85 -5.03
N GLN A 119 21.91 2.42 -5.48
CA GLN A 119 23.20 1.72 -5.56
C GLN A 119 23.74 1.31 -4.17
N ASN A 120 23.40 2.08 -3.14
CA ASN A 120 23.80 1.85 -1.76
C ASN A 120 22.68 1.24 -0.90
N SER A 121 21.62 0.74 -1.55
CA SER A 121 20.51 0.10 -0.87
C SER A 121 20.97 -1.10 -0.03
N PRO A 122 20.36 -1.34 1.14
CA PRO A 122 20.62 -2.52 1.96
C PRO A 122 20.50 -3.81 1.15
N LEU A 123 21.41 -4.75 1.44
CA LEU A 123 21.40 -6.10 0.90
C LEU A 123 21.33 -7.09 2.05
N GLU A 124 20.30 -7.91 2.04
CA GLU A 124 20.07 -8.97 3.02
C GLU A 124 20.11 -10.33 2.34
N ARG A 125 20.47 -11.35 3.11
CA ARG A 125 20.36 -12.76 2.70
C ARG A 125 19.28 -13.40 3.57
N PRO A 126 18.09 -13.68 3.04
CA PRO A 126 17.06 -14.34 3.81
C PRO A 126 17.59 -15.66 4.39
N THR A 127 17.43 -15.83 5.71
CA THR A 127 17.99 -16.98 6.44
C THR A 127 17.01 -18.16 6.48
N ALA A 128 15.85 -18.06 5.82
CA ALA A 128 14.86 -19.13 5.80
C ALA A 128 15.41 -20.35 5.07
N VAL A 129 15.21 -21.53 5.65
CA VAL A 129 15.65 -22.82 5.09
C VAL A 129 14.88 -23.06 3.78
N GLY A 130 15.58 -22.91 2.64
CA GLY A 130 15.00 -22.91 1.29
C GLY A 130 15.35 -21.66 0.47
N GLU A 131 15.60 -20.53 1.15
CA GLU A 131 16.05 -19.24 0.60
C GLU A 131 17.56 -19.01 0.86
N ALA A 132 18.29 -20.04 1.28
CA ALA A 132 19.74 -19.96 1.57
C ALA A 132 20.60 -19.58 0.35
N GLY A 133 19.96 -19.44 -0.82
CA GLY A 133 20.53 -18.91 -2.04
C GLY A 133 19.97 -17.55 -2.44
N ASP A 134 19.03 -16.90 -1.77
CA ASP A 134 18.48 -15.64 -2.28
C ASP A 134 19.15 -14.40 -1.68
N ILE A 135 19.09 -13.29 -2.41
CA ILE A 135 19.35 -11.96 -1.88
C ILE A 135 18.09 -11.13 -1.94
N ARG A 136 17.94 -10.24 -0.96
CA ARG A 136 16.91 -9.21 -0.93
C ARG A 136 17.58 -7.85 -0.95
N VAL A 137 17.19 -7.02 -1.90
CA VAL A 137 17.58 -5.61 -1.96
C VAL A 137 16.32 -4.77 -1.83
N PHE A 138 16.33 -3.76 -0.98
CA PHE A 138 15.14 -2.92 -0.76
C PHE A 138 15.48 -1.46 -0.49
N GLU A 139 14.49 -0.60 -0.65
CA GLU A 139 14.54 0.81 -0.27
C GLU A 139 13.15 1.27 0.18
N ARG A 140 13.05 2.40 0.87
CA ARG A 140 11.77 2.97 1.28
C ARG A 140 11.42 4.22 0.48
N LEU A 141 10.18 4.33 0.02
CA LEU A 141 9.58 5.52 -0.59
C LEU A 141 9.29 6.63 0.45
N ARG A 142 10.14 6.72 1.48
CA ARG A 142 10.08 7.62 2.63
C ARG A 142 11.50 8.09 2.99
N GLY A 143 11.61 9.11 3.82
CA GLY A 143 12.91 9.65 4.25
C GLY A 143 13.76 10.14 3.08
N LYS A 144 15.03 9.71 3.02
CA LYS A 144 16.02 10.23 2.06
C LYS A 144 15.60 10.07 0.60
N LEU A 145 14.99 8.94 0.22
CA LEU A 145 14.53 8.77 -1.15
C LEU A 145 13.37 9.72 -1.45
N ALA A 146 12.38 9.80 -0.55
CA ALA A 146 11.22 10.70 -0.70
C ALA A 146 11.62 12.17 -0.80
N GLU A 147 12.67 12.60 -0.09
CA GLU A 147 13.22 13.95 -0.20
C GLU A 147 13.67 14.30 -1.63
N VAL A 148 14.11 13.30 -2.39
CA VAL A 148 14.54 13.47 -3.79
C VAL A 148 13.37 13.28 -4.76
N ILE A 149 12.54 12.25 -4.56
CA ILE A 149 11.51 11.89 -5.55
C ILE A 149 10.20 12.66 -5.40
N LEU A 150 9.92 13.31 -4.26
CA LEU A 150 8.75 14.18 -4.12
C LEU A 150 9.08 15.58 -4.64
N PRO A 151 8.58 15.97 -5.82
CA PRO A 151 8.94 17.23 -6.45
C PRO A 151 8.40 18.42 -5.65
N THR A 152 9.12 19.54 -5.69
CA THR A 152 8.70 20.81 -5.08
C THR A 152 7.59 21.51 -5.86
N THR A 153 7.28 21.04 -7.07
CA THR A 153 6.17 21.52 -7.89
C THR A 153 4.81 21.15 -7.31
N ILE A 154 4.75 20.12 -6.45
CA ILE A 154 3.56 19.82 -5.66
C ILE A 154 3.42 20.85 -4.55
N GLN A 155 2.27 21.51 -4.53
CA GLN A 155 1.94 22.55 -3.56
C GLN A 155 1.59 21.95 -2.21
N PHE A 156 2.60 21.49 -1.47
CA PHE A 156 2.43 20.98 -0.11
C PHE A 156 2.01 22.09 0.85
N GLN A 157 1.04 21.81 1.73
CA GLN A 157 0.53 22.72 2.77
C GLN A 157 0.17 24.13 2.24
N SER A 158 -0.32 24.23 1.00
CA SER A 158 -0.76 25.51 0.45
C SER A 158 -2.05 26.02 1.10
N GLY A 159 -2.84 25.13 1.72
CA GLY A 159 -4.18 25.42 2.24
C GLY A 159 -5.23 25.65 1.16
N ILE A 160 -4.83 25.63 -0.13
CA ILE A 160 -5.73 25.87 -1.26
C ILE A 160 -6.17 24.52 -1.81
N ALA A 161 -7.43 24.17 -1.53
CA ALA A 161 -8.01 22.92 -2.03
C ALA A 161 -8.10 22.93 -3.57
N PRO A 162 -7.55 21.91 -4.25
CA PRO A 162 -7.67 21.78 -5.70
C PRO A 162 -9.14 21.54 -6.07
N ARG A 163 -9.51 21.96 -7.29
CA ARG A 163 -10.82 21.67 -7.88
C ARG A 163 -10.67 20.67 -9.01
N MET A 164 -11.61 19.72 -9.11
CA MET A 164 -11.70 18.84 -10.27
C MET A 164 -11.99 19.69 -11.51
N SER A 165 -11.03 19.82 -12.42
CA SER A 165 -11.25 20.40 -13.74
C SER A 165 -12.04 19.41 -14.58
N THR A 166 -13.36 19.40 -14.45
CA THR A 166 -14.19 18.68 -15.42
C THR A 166 -14.35 19.59 -16.63
N SER A 167 -14.24 19.06 -17.85
CA SER A 167 -14.71 19.74 -19.08
C SER A 167 -16.24 19.92 -19.11
N MET A 168 -16.88 19.80 -17.95
CA MET A 168 -18.31 19.67 -17.69
C MET A 168 -18.78 20.78 -16.74
N GLU A 169 -18.09 21.93 -16.76
CA GLU A 169 -18.52 23.20 -16.16
C GLU A 169 -19.81 23.76 -16.81
N GLN A 170 -20.43 23.06 -17.77
CA GLN A 170 -21.62 23.53 -18.48
C GLN A 170 -22.97 22.92 -18.05
N ASN A 171 -23.08 22.04 -17.05
CA ASN A 171 -24.43 21.57 -16.69
C ASN A 171 -24.72 21.15 -15.24
N MET A 172 -24.03 21.73 -14.27
CA MET A 172 -24.48 21.69 -12.88
C MET A 172 -24.08 22.99 -12.18
N ALA A 173 -24.88 24.03 -12.42
CA ALA A 173 -25.02 25.09 -11.44
C ALA A 173 -25.68 24.47 -10.20
N PHE A 174 -24.87 23.84 -9.34
CA PHE A 174 -25.29 23.63 -7.97
C PHE A 174 -25.26 24.99 -7.31
N VAL A 175 -26.47 25.51 -7.15
CA VAL A 175 -26.78 26.72 -6.41
C VAL A 175 -25.99 26.71 -5.10
N ASP A 176 -25.26 27.79 -4.91
CA ASP A 176 -24.63 28.18 -3.68
C ASP A 176 -25.70 28.24 -2.57
N GLN A 177 -25.83 27.15 -1.84
CA GLN A 177 -26.36 27.16 -0.49
C GLN A 177 -25.32 26.43 0.33
N VAL A 178 -24.40 27.19 0.93
CA VAL A 178 -23.66 26.75 2.11
C VAL A 178 -24.70 26.58 3.22
N PRO A 179 -25.08 25.34 3.61
CA PRO A 179 -25.84 25.17 4.83
C PRO A 179 -24.81 25.29 5.95
N GLU A 180 -24.98 26.38 6.68
CA GLU A 180 -24.51 26.61 8.05
C GLU A 180 -24.34 25.30 8.84
N GLU A 181 -23.12 25.12 9.37
CA GLU A 181 -22.75 24.26 10.50
C GLU A 181 -23.68 23.06 10.76
N ALA A 182 -23.51 22.00 9.97
CA ALA A 182 -23.87 20.68 10.48
C ALA A 182 -22.86 20.34 11.58
N GLY A 183 -23.23 20.65 12.83
CA GLY A 183 -22.54 20.30 14.07
C GLY A 183 -22.40 18.79 14.30
N VAL A 184 -21.81 18.08 13.34
CA VAL A 184 -21.21 16.77 13.56
C VAL A 184 -19.84 17.06 14.13
N GLY A 185 -19.72 16.97 15.46
CA GLY A 185 -18.49 17.27 16.16
C GLY A 185 -17.29 16.63 15.45
N THR A 186 -16.36 17.46 14.98
CA THR A 186 -15.00 17.04 14.59
C THR A 186 -14.22 16.49 15.79
N ALA A 187 -14.72 16.75 17.00
CA ALA A 187 -14.17 16.32 18.26
C ALA A 187 -14.13 14.79 18.36
N GLY A 188 -12.95 14.22 18.08
CA GLY A 188 -12.59 12.87 18.48
C GLY A 188 -12.31 11.89 17.34
N TYR A 189 -12.33 12.31 16.08
CA TYR A 189 -11.74 11.48 15.02
C TYR A 189 -10.23 11.65 15.00
N THR A 190 -9.51 10.53 14.97
CA THR A 190 -8.05 10.49 14.98
C THR A 190 -7.46 10.32 13.59
N GLY A 191 -8.27 10.04 12.56
CA GLY A 191 -7.78 9.79 11.20
C GLY A 191 -8.92 9.40 10.27
N VAL A 192 -8.58 9.03 9.04
CA VAL A 192 -9.53 8.63 8.00
C VAL A 192 -9.14 7.28 7.42
N ILE A 193 -10.11 6.38 7.30
CA ILE A 193 -10.02 5.18 6.48
C ILE A 193 -10.97 5.38 5.29
N VAL A 194 -10.44 5.30 4.07
CA VAL A 194 -11.24 5.40 2.84
C VAL A 194 -11.35 4.01 2.21
N ASP A 195 -12.52 3.41 2.27
CA ASP A 195 -12.82 2.15 1.57
C ASP A 195 -13.01 2.44 0.07
N ALA A 196 -12.03 2.01 -0.72
CA ALA A 196 -12.00 2.17 -2.18
C ALA A 196 -11.90 0.83 -2.92
N ARG A 197 -12.29 -0.27 -2.26
CA ARG A 197 -12.45 -1.59 -2.86
C ARG A 197 -13.47 -1.55 -4.00
N GLY A 198 -13.27 -2.38 -5.02
CA GLY A 198 -14.06 -2.43 -6.25
C GLY A 198 -13.77 -1.31 -7.26
N LEU A 199 -13.00 -0.28 -6.87
CA LEU A 199 -12.74 0.89 -7.73
C LEU A 199 -11.44 0.82 -8.54
N GLN A 200 -10.67 -0.27 -8.42
CA GLN A 200 -9.39 -0.49 -9.12
C GLN A 200 -8.48 0.75 -9.06
N VAL A 201 -8.34 1.31 -7.86
CA VAL A 201 -7.46 2.46 -7.59
C VAL A 201 -6.01 2.05 -7.87
N THR A 202 -5.25 2.95 -8.48
CA THR A 202 -3.81 2.77 -8.59
C THR A 202 -3.13 3.55 -7.46
N PRO A 203 -2.34 2.92 -6.58
CA PRO A 203 -1.62 3.66 -5.55
C PRO A 203 -0.65 4.70 -6.12
N ALA A 204 -0.52 5.80 -5.40
CA ALA A 204 0.39 6.90 -5.68
C ALA A 204 0.95 7.51 -4.39
N LEU A 205 2.06 8.25 -4.49
CA LEU A 205 2.73 8.88 -3.33
C LEU A 205 1.96 10.08 -2.77
N ALA A 206 1.24 10.80 -3.62
CA ALA A 206 0.58 12.07 -3.32
C ALA A 206 -0.86 12.09 -3.85
N PRO A 207 -1.73 11.14 -3.46
CA PRO A 207 -3.11 11.08 -3.94
C PRO A 207 -3.95 12.23 -3.38
N VAL A 208 -5.02 12.60 -4.09
CA VAL A 208 -6.01 13.57 -3.63
C VAL A 208 -7.36 12.89 -3.41
N ILE A 209 -8.01 13.20 -2.30
CA ILE A 209 -9.40 12.82 -2.04
C ILE A 209 -10.26 14.05 -2.30
N TYR A 210 -11.24 13.94 -3.18
CA TYR A 210 -12.21 14.98 -3.54
C TYR A 210 -13.59 14.66 -2.98
N GLY A 211 -14.41 15.69 -2.76
CA GLY A 211 -15.85 15.54 -2.64
C GLY A 211 -16.53 15.48 -4.00
N GLN A 212 -17.76 14.97 -4.06
CA GLN A 212 -18.64 15.11 -5.23
C GLN A 212 -18.91 16.58 -5.60
N ASP A 213 -18.67 17.51 -4.68
CA ASP A 213 -18.67 18.96 -4.90
C ASP A 213 -17.49 19.46 -5.74
N GLY A 214 -16.60 18.58 -6.19
CA GLY A 214 -15.44 18.94 -7.00
C GLY A 214 -14.26 19.45 -6.19
N LEU A 215 -14.37 19.60 -4.87
CA LEU A 215 -13.37 20.26 -4.04
C LEU A 215 -12.53 19.24 -3.28
N GLY A 216 -11.21 19.42 -3.28
CA GLY A 216 -10.27 18.60 -2.52
C GLY A 216 -10.62 18.58 -1.03
N ALA A 217 -10.80 17.38 -0.48
CA ALA A 217 -11.05 17.12 0.93
C ALA A 217 -9.76 16.83 1.72
N TYR A 218 -8.81 16.12 1.10
CA TYR A 218 -7.50 15.80 1.67
C TYR A 218 -6.48 15.55 0.57
N GLY A 219 -5.20 15.83 0.85
CA GLY A 219 -4.09 15.56 -0.06
C GLY A 219 -2.87 16.42 0.27
N PRO A 220 -1.92 16.54 -0.67
CA PRO A 220 -0.68 17.30 -0.49
C PRO A 220 -0.89 18.74 -0.02
N PHE A 221 -1.96 19.40 -0.49
CA PHE A 221 -2.29 20.79 -0.16
C PHE A 221 -2.58 21.05 1.33
N LEU A 222 -2.84 20.02 2.14
CA LEU A 222 -3.02 20.13 3.59
C LEU A 222 -1.80 19.65 4.39
N VAL A 223 -0.99 18.74 3.85
CA VAL A 223 0.13 18.13 4.57
C VAL A 223 1.44 18.83 4.26
N SER A 224 2.31 18.97 5.26
CA SER A 224 3.66 19.50 5.05
C SER A 224 4.49 18.51 4.23
N ARG A 225 5.44 19.04 3.44
CA ARG A 225 6.39 18.21 2.69
C ARG A 225 7.23 17.34 3.63
N ALA A 226 7.60 17.84 4.80
CA ALA A 226 8.34 17.07 5.80
C ALA A 226 7.55 15.86 6.31
N ASN A 227 6.26 16.04 6.62
CA ASN A 227 5.39 14.92 7.02
C ASN A 227 5.12 13.96 5.87
N ALA A 228 5.02 14.45 4.63
CA ALA A 228 4.90 13.61 3.45
C ALA A 228 6.17 12.77 3.21
N ILE A 229 7.36 13.32 3.46
CA ILE A 229 8.64 12.60 3.37
C ILE A 229 8.75 11.52 4.45
N ASP A 230 8.42 11.86 5.69
CA ASP A 230 8.57 10.96 6.84
C ASP A 230 7.50 9.86 6.84
N LYS A 231 6.23 10.26 6.67
CA LYS A 231 5.06 9.39 6.88
C LYS A 231 4.38 9.01 5.57
N GLY A 232 4.61 9.70 4.47
CA GLY A 232 3.82 9.55 3.23
C GLY A 232 2.44 10.19 3.37
N VAL A 233 1.87 10.67 2.26
CA VAL A 233 0.57 11.39 2.26
C VAL A 233 -0.58 10.45 2.65
N ALA A 234 -0.58 9.21 2.20
CA ALA A 234 -1.52 8.17 2.59
C ALA A 234 -0.79 6.82 2.69
N ALA A 235 -1.34 5.89 3.46
CA ALA A 235 -0.96 4.48 3.43
C ALA A 235 -2.05 3.66 2.74
N TYR A 236 -1.68 2.50 2.19
CA TYR A 236 -2.64 1.61 1.53
C TYR A 236 -2.71 0.27 2.26
N ALA A 237 -3.92 -0.28 2.40
CA ALA A 237 -4.19 -1.52 3.11
C ALA A 237 -5.21 -2.38 2.36
N VAL A 238 -5.34 -3.64 2.76
CA VAL A 238 -6.40 -4.56 2.27
C VAL A 238 -7.52 -4.77 3.29
N THR A 239 -7.33 -4.28 4.51
CA THR A 239 -8.28 -4.34 5.62
C THR A 239 -8.70 -2.93 6.04
N ASP A 240 -9.95 -2.77 6.47
CA ASP A 240 -10.52 -1.58 7.10
C ASP A 240 -10.59 -1.69 8.63
N ASP A 241 -10.06 -2.78 9.22
CA ASP A 241 -10.03 -2.99 10.67
C ASP A 241 -9.21 -1.90 11.39
N PRO A 242 -9.84 -1.05 12.22
CA PRO A 242 -9.15 0.01 12.94
C PRO A 242 -8.06 -0.49 13.89
N ALA A 243 -8.18 -1.70 14.44
CA ALA A 243 -7.17 -2.25 15.35
C ALA A 243 -5.85 -2.53 14.61
N SER A 244 -5.95 -3.15 13.43
CA SER A 244 -4.82 -3.41 12.53
C SER A 244 -4.18 -2.14 11.97
N LEU A 245 -4.95 -1.05 11.86
CA LEU A 245 -4.50 0.23 11.30
C LEU A 245 -4.13 1.29 12.35
N ARG A 246 -4.25 0.97 13.65
CA ARG A 246 -4.16 1.91 14.77
C ARG A 246 -2.89 2.77 14.76
N GLU A 247 -1.75 2.22 14.37
CA GLU A 247 -0.49 2.98 14.26
C GLU A 247 -0.62 4.16 13.30
N ARG A 248 -1.32 3.95 12.17
CA ARG A 248 -1.52 4.97 11.14
C ARG A 248 -2.67 5.93 11.47
N VAL A 249 -3.84 5.41 11.84
CA VAL A 249 -5.07 6.21 11.92
C VAL A 249 -5.51 6.55 13.34
N GLY A 250 -4.79 6.08 14.36
CA GLY A 250 -5.13 6.27 15.76
C GLY A 250 -6.35 5.45 16.20
N ASP A 251 -6.96 5.87 17.30
CA ASP A 251 -7.92 5.06 18.08
C ASP A 251 -9.34 5.10 17.55
N ARG A 252 -9.70 6.18 16.85
CA ARG A 252 -11.06 6.47 16.41
C ARG A 252 -11.05 7.05 14.99
N PRO A 253 -10.71 6.25 13.96
CA PRO A 253 -10.76 6.72 12.59
C PRO A 253 -12.21 6.95 12.13
N LEU A 254 -12.40 7.94 11.26
CA LEU A 254 -13.59 8.06 10.44
C LEU A 254 -13.47 7.11 9.25
N VAL A 255 -14.40 6.16 9.13
CA VAL A 255 -14.49 5.27 7.96
C VAL A 255 -15.43 5.88 6.91
N VAL A 256 -14.94 6.04 5.68
CA VAL A 256 -15.66 6.66 4.56
C VAL A 256 -15.58 5.75 3.35
N ARG A 257 -16.66 5.60 2.59
CA ARG A 257 -16.65 4.88 1.31
C ARG A 257 -16.35 5.83 0.14
N ALA A 258 -15.41 5.45 -0.72
CA ALA A 258 -15.20 6.08 -2.02
C ALA A 258 -16.29 5.68 -3.01
N LEU A 259 -16.72 6.64 -3.81
CA LEU A 259 -17.77 6.48 -4.81
C LEU A 259 -17.21 6.26 -6.21
N SER A 260 -16.06 6.87 -6.51
CA SER A 260 -15.37 6.72 -7.79
C SER A 260 -13.90 7.15 -7.67
N THR A 261 -13.14 6.94 -8.73
CA THR A 261 -11.78 7.47 -8.89
C THR A 261 -11.77 8.68 -9.82
N PHE A 262 -10.80 9.57 -9.64
CA PHE A 262 -10.56 10.70 -10.53
C PHE A 262 -9.16 10.64 -11.16
N GLY A 263 -9.00 11.28 -12.31
CA GLY A 263 -7.77 11.28 -13.10
C GLY A 263 -7.59 10.03 -13.96
N SER A 264 -6.86 10.16 -15.07
CA SER A 264 -6.65 9.08 -16.05
C SER A 264 -5.96 7.85 -15.47
N TRP A 265 -5.21 8.03 -14.37
CA TRP A 265 -4.48 6.96 -13.69
C TRP A 265 -5.19 6.40 -12.45
N ARG A 266 -6.39 6.92 -12.14
CA ARG A 266 -7.25 6.43 -11.05
C ARG A 266 -6.54 6.43 -9.69
N THR A 267 -5.72 7.45 -9.44
CA THR A 267 -4.97 7.62 -8.18
C THR A 267 -5.76 8.39 -7.15
N ASP A 268 -6.67 9.25 -7.60
CA ASP A 268 -7.46 10.15 -6.76
C ASP A 268 -8.84 9.55 -6.52
N LEU A 269 -9.45 9.88 -5.38
CA LEU A 269 -10.71 9.32 -4.92
C LEU A 269 -11.79 10.39 -4.84
N VAL A 270 -13.04 10.00 -5.06
CA VAL A 270 -14.20 10.87 -4.85
C VAL A 270 -15.08 10.27 -3.76
N ILE A 271 -15.37 11.04 -2.71
CA ILE A 271 -16.29 10.68 -1.61
C ILE A 271 -17.53 11.57 -1.64
N SER A 272 -18.59 11.19 -0.91
CA SER A 272 -19.80 12.02 -0.81
C SER A 272 -19.49 13.41 -0.24
N SER A 273 -20.15 14.46 -0.75
CA SER A 273 -19.92 15.84 -0.28
C SER A 273 -20.09 16.04 1.24
N PRO A 274 -21.07 15.39 1.92
CA PRO A 274 -21.15 15.46 3.38
C PRO A 274 -19.89 14.91 4.08
N MET A 275 -19.37 13.77 3.61
CA MET A 275 -18.14 13.19 4.18
C MET A 275 -16.91 14.03 3.82
N ALA A 276 -16.86 14.61 2.62
CA ALA A 276 -15.80 15.53 2.22
C ALA A 276 -15.74 16.76 3.14
N ARG A 277 -16.89 17.34 3.50
CA ARG A 277 -16.95 18.45 4.47
C ARG A 277 -16.43 18.03 5.84
N LEU A 278 -16.82 16.85 6.33
CA LEU A 278 -16.33 16.34 7.61
C LEU A 278 -14.82 16.06 7.59
N VAL A 279 -14.31 15.47 6.51
CA VAL A 279 -12.87 15.24 6.32
C VAL A 279 -12.10 16.56 6.28
N ARG A 280 -12.58 17.57 5.55
CA ARG A 280 -11.97 18.91 5.54
C ARG A 280 -11.92 19.51 6.94
N ALA A 281 -13.03 19.47 7.67
CA ALA A 281 -13.10 20.04 9.01
C ALA A 281 -12.14 19.34 10.01
N MET A 282 -12.01 18.01 9.90
CA MET A 282 -11.05 17.21 10.68
C MET A 282 -9.59 17.48 10.30
N MET A 283 -9.31 17.69 9.01
CA MET A 283 -7.94 17.78 8.47
C MET A 283 -7.43 19.22 8.33
N GLN A 284 -8.14 20.21 8.88
CA GLN A 284 -7.69 21.61 8.85
C GLN A 284 -6.50 21.86 9.76
N VAL A 285 -6.56 21.41 11.01
CA VAL A 285 -5.53 21.64 12.04
C VAL A 285 -5.56 20.49 13.04
N GLY A 286 -4.38 19.95 13.39
CA GLY A 286 -4.22 19.01 14.49
C GLY A 286 -3.52 17.70 14.10
N ASP A 287 -3.50 16.77 15.06
CA ASP A 287 -2.71 15.54 14.99
C ASP A 287 -3.02 14.66 13.76
N ALA A 288 -4.26 14.69 13.26
CA ALA A 288 -4.65 13.90 12.09
C ALA A 288 -3.94 14.34 10.80
N VAL A 289 -3.86 15.65 10.55
CA VAL A 289 -3.17 16.20 9.37
C VAL A 289 -1.65 16.22 9.57
N ASP A 290 -1.17 16.51 10.78
CA ASP A 290 0.26 16.54 11.11
C ASP A 290 0.92 15.15 11.05
N ASN A 291 0.13 14.08 11.20
CA ASN A 291 0.62 12.70 11.08
C ASN A 291 0.13 11.99 9.80
N CYS A 292 -0.45 12.72 8.84
CA CYS A 292 -0.94 12.16 7.58
C CYS A 292 -1.84 10.93 7.79
N ARG A 293 -2.76 10.98 8.78
CA ARG A 293 -3.52 9.84 9.30
C ARG A 293 -4.65 9.42 8.36
N VAL A 294 -4.27 8.98 7.17
CA VAL A 294 -5.15 8.51 6.11
C VAL A 294 -4.68 7.15 5.63
N VAL A 295 -5.62 6.20 5.59
CA VAL A 295 -5.47 4.89 4.95
C VAL A 295 -6.47 4.76 3.82
N ILE A 296 -6.03 4.27 2.68
CA ILE A 296 -6.89 3.92 1.53
C ILE A 296 -6.93 2.39 1.45
N VAL A 297 -8.12 1.81 1.55
CA VAL A 297 -8.33 0.36 1.51
C VAL A 297 -8.65 -0.07 0.10
N LEU A 298 -7.87 -1.03 -0.41
CA LEU A 298 -7.96 -1.54 -1.78
C LEU A 298 -8.30 -3.02 -1.79
N ASP A 299 -8.75 -3.51 -2.94
CA ASP A 299 -8.82 -4.94 -3.17
C ASP A 299 -7.41 -5.54 -3.12
N PRO A 300 -7.24 -6.75 -2.60
CA PRO A 300 -5.96 -7.41 -2.65
C PRO A 300 -5.60 -7.69 -4.14
N PRO A 301 -4.30 -7.75 -4.50
CA PRO A 301 -3.89 -7.94 -5.88
C PRO A 301 -4.47 -9.24 -6.45
N ALA A 302 -4.88 -9.25 -7.72
CA ALA A 302 -5.35 -10.45 -8.40
C ALA A 302 -4.31 -11.59 -8.24
N GLY A 303 -4.74 -12.75 -7.74
CA GLY A 303 -3.88 -13.92 -7.45
C GLY A 303 -3.49 -14.12 -5.98
N SER A 304 -3.91 -13.23 -5.07
CA SER A 304 -3.68 -13.37 -3.61
C SER A 304 -4.79 -14.09 -2.83
N ALA A 305 -5.81 -14.62 -3.54
CA ALA A 305 -7.03 -15.19 -2.96
C ALA A 305 -6.85 -16.52 -2.21
N ASP A 306 -5.66 -17.11 -2.19
CA ASP A 306 -5.34 -18.34 -1.44
C ASP A 306 -4.76 -18.09 -0.04
N ALA A 307 -4.82 -16.85 0.48
CA ALA A 307 -4.51 -16.60 1.89
C ALA A 307 -5.70 -17.06 2.78
N PRO A 308 -5.53 -18.05 3.68
CA PRO A 308 -6.62 -18.55 4.51
C PRO A 308 -6.96 -17.50 5.58
N GLY A 309 -8.07 -16.79 5.42
CA GLY A 309 -8.49 -15.81 6.42
C GLY A 309 -9.84 -15.12 6.23
N ALA A 310 -10.52 -15.31 5.10
CA ALA A 310 -11.84 -14.73 4.87
C ALA A 310 -12.84 -15.80 4.43
N GLN A 311 -13.25 -16.67 5.35
CA GLN A 311 -14.57 -17.28 5.23
C GLN A 311 -15.57 -16.41 5.99
N PRO A 312 -16.65 -15.94 5.34
CA PRO A 312 -17.73 -15.28 6.05
C PRO A 312 -18.39 -16.29 6.99
N PHE A 313 -18.49 -15.91 8.27
CA PHE A 313 -19.32 -16.63 9.24
C PHE A 313 -20.75 -16.73 8.69
N ALA A 314 -21.12 -17.92 8.22
CA ALA A 314 -22.52 -18.26 8.00
C ALA A 314 -23.17 -18.35 9.39
N ILE A 315 -24.12 -17.46 9.65
CA ILE A 315 -25.01 -17.57 10.80
C ILE A 315 -25.92 -18.77 10.51
N GLU A 316 -25.66 -19.90 11.18
CA GLU A 316 -26.64 -20.98 11.27
C GLU A 316 -27.86 -20.44 12.02
N SER A 317 -28.90 -20.08 11.26
CA SER A 317 -30.24 -19.85 11.79
C SER A 317 -30.76 -21.17 12.33
N GLY A 318 -30.78 -21.30 13.66
CA GLY A 318 -31.43 -22.40 14.34
C GLY A 318 -32.91 -22.47 13.98
N GLU A 319 -33.31 -23.52 13.27
CA GLU A 319 -34.70 -23.89 13.10
C GLU A 319 -35.29 -24.30 14.46
N SER A 320 -36.19 -23.46 14.94
CA SER A 320 -37.09 -23.72 16.06
C SER A 320 -38.08 -24.80 15.66
N GLY A 321 -37.88 -26.02 16.15
CA GLY A 321 -38.85 -27.10 16.07
C GLY A 321 -40.07 -26.83 16.96
N ALA A 322 -41.14 -26.32 16.38
CA ALA A 322 -42.47 -26.29 16.99
C ALA A 322 -43.39 -27.27 16.24
N GLY A 323 -43.47 -28.50 16.75
CA GLY A 323 -44.45 -29.49 16.32
C GLY A 323 -45.82 -29.22 16.96
N GLN A 324 -46.80 -28.90 16.13
CA GLN A 324 -48.23 -28.80 16.47
C GLN A 324 -48.84 -30.23 16.59
N PRO A 325 -49.77 -30.49 17.53
CA PRO A 325 -50.40 -31.80 17.69
C PRO A 325 -51.52 -32.04 16.66
N ALA A 326 -51.62 -33.29 16.19
CA ALA A 326 -52.71 -33.79 15.36
C ALA A 326 -53.99 -34.00 16.20
N LYS A 327 -55.14 -33.59 15.64
CA LYS A 327 -56.48 -33.84 16.15
C LYS A 327 -56.97 -35.22 15.72
N GLU A 328 -57.67 -35.89 16.62
CA GLU A 328 -58.61 -36.98 16.36
C GLU A 328 -59.72 -36.55 15.41
N GLU A 329 -59.94 -37.34 14.35
CA GLU A 329 -61.25 -37.89 13.93
C GLU A 329 -61.03 -39.07 12.97
#